data_AF-A0A372GVP2-F1
#
_entry.id   AF-A0A372GVP2-F1
#
_cell.length_a   1.000
_cell.length_b   1.000
_cell.length_c   1.000
_cell.angle_alpha   90.00
_cell.angle_beta   90.00
_cell.angle_gamma   90.00
#
_symmetry.space_group_name_H-M   'P 1'
#
loop_
_entity.id
_entity.type
_entity.pdbx_description
1 polymer ?
#
loop_
_entity_poly.entity_id
_entity_poly.type
_entity_poly.pdbx_seq_one_letter_code
_entity_poly.pdbx_strand_id
1 'polypeptide(L)'
;MKFSFKFLPLKDLFYSIFPTVGTYGGYIQGVAPSFFPNLWIAVGIGLVISVILAVIFYKENVKAFKKSLAEILATGYFMNFTGRFGKLLKTRTPIHFSFPDDTIRTFTADKITVEVGMPSSLKSLTEYAEMVENKFDIVYVREATYSEPFWLRAQIVGDDRLIIHEFPRTLFSLSRYLKDDFLDQHMAEKNSKKIYSFFQHKIEQLRIEYSSEISNDRLIFRPI
;
A
#
# COMPACT_ATOMS: atom_id res chain seq x y z
N MET A 1 -15.36 -3.13 -16.01
CA MET A 1 -14.09 -2.38 -15.94
C MET A 1 -14.08 -1.38 -17.11
N LYS A 2 -14.09 -0.07 -16.86
CA LYS A 2 -13.93 0.91 -17.95
C LYS A 2 -12.48 0.83 -18.43
N PHE A 3 -12.26 0.70 -19.74
CA PHE A 3 -10.93 0.74 -20.34
C PHE A 3 -10.37 2.16 -20.15
N SER A 4 -9.22 2.28 -19.49
CA SER A 4 -8.51 3.56 -19.35
C SER A 4 -7.27 3.55 -20.22
N PHE A 5 -7.17 4.50 -21.15
CA PHE A 5 -6.00 4.66 -22.01
C PHE A 5 -4.70 4.98 -21.24
N LYS A 6 -4.79 5.33 -19.95
CA LYS A 6 -3.65 5.60 -19.08
C LYS A 6 -2.71 4.41 -18.92
N PHE A 7 -3.23 3.19 -18.98
CA PHE A 7 -2.45 1.96 -18.78
C PHE A 7 -2.22 1.17 -20.07
N LEU A 8 -2.72 1.69 -21.20
CA LEU A 8 -2.37 1.18 -22.52
C LEU A 8 -0.96 1.68 -22.83
N PRO A 9 0.01 0.80 -23.04
CA PRO A 9 1.36 1.20 -23.40
C PRO A 9 1.37 1.57 -24.88
N LEU A 10 0.67 2.64 -25.29
CA LEU A 10 0.55 3.05 -26.69
C LEU A 10 1.92 3.21 -27.35
N LYS A 11 2.91 3.72 -26.60
CA LYS A 11 4.30 3.83 -27.04
C LYS A 11 4.93 2.45 -27.26
N ASP A 12 4.90 1.57 -26.26
CA ASP A 12 5.52 0.23 -26.40
C ASP A 12 4.78 -0.65 -27.41
N LEU A 13 3.46 -0.46 -27.57
CA LEU A 13 2.66 -1.10 -28.59
C LEU A 13 3.06 -0.60 -29.98
N PHE A 14 3.25 0.70 -30.18
CA PHE A 14 3.78 1.25 -31.44
C PHE A 14 5.22 0.78 -31.69
N TYR A 15 6.11 0.82 -30.70
CA TYR A 15 7.50 0.36 -30.82
C TYR A 15 7.64 -1.16 -30.93
N SER A 16 6.63 -1.93 -30.53
CA SER A 16 6.57 -3.36 -30.78
C SER A 16 6.01 -3.62 -32.18
N ILE A 17 4.86 -3.04 -32.54
CA ILE A 17 4.17 -3.35 -33.79
C ILE A 17 4.92 -2.79 -35.01
N PHE A 18 5.41 -1.54 -35.01
CA PHE A 18 6.03 -0.96 -36.20
C PHE A 18 7.32 -1.66 -36.63
N PRO A 19 8.30 -1.88 -35.74
CA PRO A 19 9.49 -2.65 -36.07
C PRO A 19 9.14 -4.10 -36.41
N THR A 20 8.15 -4.70 -35.75
CA THR A 20 7.72 -6.07 -36.05
C THR A 20 7.09 -6.17 -37.44
N VAL A 21 6.22 -5.23 -37.84
CA VAL A 21 5.64 -5.14 -39.19
C VAL A 21 6.70 -4.80 -40.24
N GLY A 22 7.65 -3.89 -39.95
CA GLY A 22 8.76 -3.58 -40.84
C GLY A 22 9.73 -4.75 -41.02
N THR A 23 9.99 -5.50 -39.95
CA THR A 23 10.83 -6.71 -39.96
C THR A 23 10.12 -7.83 -40.70
N TYR A 24 8.83 -8.09 -40.44
CA TYR A 24 8.04 -9.05 -41.23
C TYR A 24 7.90 -8.61 -42.69
N GLY A 25 7.74 -7.32 -42.99
CA GLY A 25 7.71 -6.81 -44.36
C GLY A 25 9.02 -7.05 -45.11
N GLY A 26 10.16 -6.87 -44.46
CA GLY A 26 11.48 -7.20 -45.00
C GLY A 26 11.73 -8.71 -45.13
N TYR A 27 11.28 -9.52 -44.16
CA TYR A 27 11.38 -10.99 -44.21
C TYR A 27 10.44 -11.61 -45.24
N ILE A 28 9.25 -11.03 -45.48
CA ILE A 28 8.30 -11.50 -46.51
C ILE A 28 8.85 -11.24 -47.92
N GLN A 29 9.70 -10.22 -48.11
CA GLN A 29 10.37 -9.97 -49.39
C GLN A 29 11.59 -10.87 -49.65
N GLY A 30 12.22 -11.45 -48.61
CA GLY A 30 13.45 -12.24 -48.75
C GLY A 30 13.34 -13.74 -48.40
N VAL A 31 12.44 -14.11 -47.49
CA VAL A 31 12.28 -15.47 -46.95
C VAL A 31 10.81 -15.65 -46.56
N ALA A 32 9.88 -15.68 -47.51
CA ALA A 32 8.54 -16.15 -47.20
C ALA A 32 8.63 -17.66 -46.88
N PRO A 33 8.37 -18.11 -45.63
CA PRO A 33 8.14 -19.51 -45.42
C PRO A 33 6.86 -19.83 -46.17
N SER A 34 6.85 -20.89 -46.96
CA SER A 34 5.69 -21.49 -47.63
C SER A 34 4.56 -21.95 -46.67
N PHE A 35 4.62 -21.56 -45.39
CA PHE A 35 3.68 -21.89 -44.33
C PHE A 35 2.43 -20.99 -44.30
N PHE A 36 2.46 -19.79 -44.88
CA PHE A 36 1.30 -18.90 -44.96
C PHE A 36 1.08 -18.37 -46.38
N PRO A 37 0.26 -19.04 -47.21
CA PRO A 37 0.09 -18.69 -48.62
C PRO A 37 -0.66 -17.36 -48.85
N ASN A 38 -1.17 -16.72 -47.79
CA ASN A 38 -1.93 -15.48 -47.89
C ASN A 38 -1.40 -14.45 -46.89
N LEU A 39 -0.78 -13.39 -47.42
CA LEU A 39 -0.27 -12.24 -46.67
C LEU A 39 -1.31 -11.66 -45.71
N TRP A 40 -2.58 -11.62 -46.12
CA TRP A 40 -3.67 -11.11 -45.29
C TRP A 40 -3.97 -12.00 -44.08
N ILE A 41 -3.76 -13.32 -44.19
CA ILE A 41 -3.90 -14.26 -43.07
C ILE A 41 -2.76 -14.04 -42.06
N ALA A 42 -1.52 -13.85 -42.53
CA ALA A 42 -0.37 -13.57 -41.67
C ALA A 42 -0.54 -12.22 -40.92
N VAL A 43 -1.00 -11.17 -41.63
CA VAL A 43 -1.32 -9.87 -41.02
C VAL A 43 -2.45 -10.00 -39.99
N GLY A 44 -3.50 -10.77 -40.30
CA GLY A 44 -4.60 -11.03 -39.38
C GLY A 44 -4.16 -11.75 -38.10
N ILE A 45 -3.32 -12.78 -38.21
CA ILE A 45 -2.77 -13.50 -37.05
C ILE A 45 -1.86 -12.57 -36.23
N GLY A 46 -1.00 -11.77 -36.88
CA GLY A 46 -0.15 -10.79 -36.20
C GLY A 46 -0.96 -9.74 -35.43
N LEU A 47 -2.07 -9.26 -35.99
CA LEU A 47 -3.00 -8.35 -35.32
C LEU A 47 -3.61 -9.01 -34.07
N VAL A 48 -4.11 -10.24 -34.19
CA VAL A 48 -4.72 -10.97 -33.07
C VAL A 48 -3.70 -11.18 -31.94
N ILE A 49 -2.48 -11.63 -32.24
CA ILE A 49 -1.41 -11.79 -31.25
C ILE A 49 -1.06 -10.45 -30.59
N SER A 50 -0.99 -9.37 -31.36
CA SER A 50 -0.72 -8.03 -30.83
C SER A 50 -1.80 -7.55 -29.87
N VAL A 51 -3.08 -7.81 -30.18
CA VAL A 51 -4.21 -7.51 -29.29
C VAL A 51 -4.11 -8.33 -28.00
N ILE A 52 -3.78 -9.61 -28.08
CA ILE A 52 -3.59 -10.47 -26.89
C ILE A 52 -2.45 -9.94 -26.01
N LEU A 53 -1.30 -9.61 -26.60
CA LEU A 53 -0.16 -9.03 -25.89
C LEU A 53 -0.51 -7.68 -25.24
N ALA A 54 -1.24 -6.82 -25.94
CA ALA A 54 -1.70 -5.54 -25.41
C ALA A 54 -2.57 -5.73 -24.16
N VAL A 55 -3.47 -6.73 -24.15
CA VAL A 55 -4.30 -7.05 -22.99
C VAL A 55 -3.47 -7.59 -21.83
N ILE A 56 -2.44 -8.41 -22.11
CA ILE A 56 -1.53 -8.93 -21.08
C ILE A 56 -0.76 -7.77 -20.44
N PHE A 57 -0.10 -6.93 -21.24
CA PHE A 57 0.66 -5.78 -20.73
C PHE A 57 -0.22 -4.80 -19.97
N TYR A 58 -1.44 -4.55 -20.44
CA TYR A 58 -2.39 -3.72 -19.71
C TYR A 58 -2.66 -4.27 -18.30
N LYS A 59 -2.91 -5.58 -18.18
CA LYS A 59 -3.15 -6.22 -16.88
C LYS A 59 -1.92 -6.14 -15.96
N GLU A 60 -0.72 -6.31 -16.51
CA GLU A 60 0.53 -6.19 -15.77
C GLU A 60 0.78 -4.76 -15.28
N ASN A 61 0.60 -3.76 -16.16
CA ASN A 61 0.73 -2.35 -15.82
C ASN A 61 -0.26 -1.91 -14.74
N VAL A 62 -1.52 -2.36 -14.82
CA VAL A 62 -2.50 -2.10 -13.77
C VAL A 62 -2.08 -2.74 -12.44
N LYS A 63 -1.58 -3.98 -12.46
CA LYS A 63 -1.08 -4.66 -11.26
C LYS A 63 0.12 -3.92 -10.66
N ALA A 64 1.08 -3.51 -11.50
CA ALA A 64 2.26 -2.76 -11.08
C ALA A 64 1.88 -1.41 -10.47
N PHE A 65 0.96 -0.67 -11.11
CA PHE A 65 0.46 0.59 -10.58
C PHE A 65 -0.18 0.44 -9.19
N LYS A 66 -1.06 -0.55 -9.01
CA LYS A 66 -1.69 -0.84 -7.71
C LYS A 66 -0.67 -1.20 -6.63
N LYS A 67 0.35 -1.98 -7.00
CA LYS A 67 1.46 -2.35 -6.11
C LYS A 67 2.26 -1.10 -5.71
N SER A 68 2.73 -0.31 -6.66
CA SER A 68 3.51 0.90 -6.39
C SER A 68 2.74 1.90 -5.53
N LEU A 69 1.43 2.08 -5.77
CA LEU A 69 0.60 2.93 -4.93
C LEU A 69 0.55 2.43 -3.48
N ALA A 70 0.30 1.13 -3.28
CA ALA A 70 0.30 0.54 -1.93
C ALA A 70 1.65 0.68 -1.23
N GLU A 71 2.76 0.50 -1.97
CA GLU A 71 4.12 0.67 -1.45
C GLU A 71 4.43 2.12 -1.05
N ILE A 72 4.01 3.10 -1.85
CA ILE A 72 4.15 4.53 -1.52
C ILE A 72 3.39 4.87 -0.24
N LEU A 73 2.14 4.40 -0.12
CA LEU A 73 1.36 4.61 1.10
C LEU A 73 2.00 3.92 2.31
N ALA A 74 2.56 2.72 2.13
CA ALA A 74 3.27 1.99 3.20
C ALA A 74 4.51 2.73 3.66
N THR A 75 5.33 3.22 2.73
CA THR A 75 6.51 4.04 3.06
C THR A 75 6.10 5.33 3.77
N GLY A 76 5.10 6.04 3.28
CA GLY A 76 4.60 7.27 3.94
C GLY A 76 4.09 7.00 5.36
N TYR A 77 3.32 5.92 5.55
CA TYR A 77 2.85 5.51 6.87
C TYR A 77 4.00 5.12 7.81
N PHE A 78 4.97 4.36 7.30
CA PHE A 78 6.12 3.93 8.08
C PHE A 78 6.98 5.12 8.53
N MET A 79 7.37 5.98 7.59
CA MET A 79 8.25 7.11 7.90
C MET A 79 7.59 8.10 8.87
N ASN A 80 6.29 8.32 8.75
CA ASN A 80 5.58 9.32 9.57
C ASN A 80 5.10 8.77 10.91
N PHE A 81 4.80 7.47 11.01
CA PHE A 81 4.25 6.87 12.23
C PHE A 81 5.10 5.72 12.77
N THR A 82 5.03 4.51 12.20
CA THR A 82 5.60 3.32 12.87
C THR A 82 7.11 3.38 13.00
N GLY A 83 7.81 3.88 12.00
CA GLY A 83 9.25 4.11 12.02
C GLY A 83 9.63 5.20 13.02
N ARG A 84 8.97 6.36 12.96
CA ARG A 84 9.20 7.48 13.91
C ARG A 84 8.97 7.04 15.35
N PHE A 85 7.80 6.47 15.64
CA PHE A 85 7.43 6.02 16.97
C PHE A 85 8.31 4.86 17.44
N GLY A 86 8.68 3.96 16.53
CA GLY A 86 9.63 2.89 16.82
C GLY A 86 11.01 3.38 17.25
N LYS A 87 11.50 4.47 16.64
CA LYS A 87 12.74 5.14 17.08
C LYS A 87 12.56 5.80 18.45
N LEU A 88 11.44 6.49 18.67
CA LEU A 88 11.11 7.11 19.96
C LEU A 88 11.03 6.07 21.10
N LEU A 89 10.47 4.89 20.84
CA LEU A 89 10.44 3.81 21.83
C LEU A 89 11.81 3.19 22.10
N LYS A 90 12.76 3.32 21.16
CA LYS A 90 14.12 2.80 21.31
C LYS A 90 15.00 3.68 22.20
N THR A 91 14.79 4.99 22.22
CA THR A 91 15.66 5.93 22.97
C THR A 91 15.56 5.80 24.49
N ARG A 92 14.58 5.04 25.01
CA ARG A 92 14.30 4.85 26.46
C ARG A 92 14.08 6.15 27.25
N THR A 93 14.02 7.29 26.58
CA THR A 93 13.68 8.57 27.18
C THR A 93 12.21 8.53 27.62
N PRO A 94 11.88 9.09 28.80
CA PRO A 94 10.48 9.25 29.19
C PRO A 94 9.70 10.08 28.16
N ILE A 95 8.49 9.66 27.85
CA ILE A 95 7.60 10.29 26.86
C ILE A 95 6.38 10.82 27.60
N HIS A 96 6.00 12.06 27.30
CA HIS A 96 4.85 12.72 27.92
C HIS A 96 3.61 12.60 27.05
N PHE A 97 2.50 12.20 27.67
CA PHE A 97 1.19 12.05 27.03
C PHE A 97 0.18 12.96 27.72
N SER A 98 -0.51 13.78 26.94
CA SER A 98 -1.64 14.62 27.39
C SER A 98 -2.93 13.85 27.14
N PHE A 99 -3.71 13.64 28.19
CA PHE A 99 -5.02 12.99 28.14
C PHE A 99 -6.16 14.02 28.03
N PRO A 100 -7.38 13.60 27.64
CA PRO A 100 -8.54 14.50 27.51
C PRO A 100 -8.96 15.19 28.81
N ASP A 101 -8.56 14.66 29.96
CA ASP A 101 -8.81 15.22 31.30
C ASP A 101 -7.74 16.24 31.73
N ASP A 102 -6.96 16.75 30.78
CA ASP A 102 -5.80 17.63 30.96
C ASP A 102 -4.67 17.03 31.81
N THR A 103 -4.73 15.73 32.15
CA THR A 103 -3.64 15.08 32.87
C THR A 103 -2.47 14.82 31.93
N ILE A 104 -1.27 15.11 32.42
CA ILE A 104 -0.02 14.76 31.75
C ILE A 104 0.58 13.57 32.48
N ARG A 105 0.69 12.45 31.77
CA ARG A 105 1.36 11.25 32.28
C ARG A 105 2.66 11.01 31.53
N THR A 106 3.65 10.54 32.28
CA THR A 106 4.98 10.26 31.74
C THR A 106 5.21 8.77 31.77
N PHE A 107 5.49 8.18 30.62
CA PHE A 107 5.78 6.76 30.50
C PHE A 107 7.20 6.56 30.00
N THR A 108 7.93 5.64 30.62
CA THR A 108 9.15 5.10 30.04
C THR A 108 8.78 4.10 28.95
N ALA A 109 9.64 3.93 27.96
CA ALA A 109 9.27 3.19 26.76
C ALA A 109 8.98 1.69 27.03
N ASP A 110 9.46 1.10 28.12
CA ASP A 110 9.14 -0.27 28.58
C ASP A 110 7.68 -0.44 29.04
N LYS A 111 6.99 0.66 29.32
CA LYS A 111 5.59 0.69 29.73
C LYS A 111 4.63 0.99 28.57
N ILE A 112 5.15 1.14 27.36
CA ILE A 112 4.37 1.51 26.18
C ILE A 112 4.36 0.33 25.20
N THR A 113 3.15 -0.09 24.85
CA THR A 113 2.92 -1.08 23.79
C THR A 113 2.13 -0.42 22.67
N VAL A 114 2.52 -0.65 21.42
CA VAL A 114 1.79 -0.18 20.24
C VAL A 114 1.22 -1.37 19.51
N GLU A 115 -0.09 -1.40 19.37
CA GLU A 115 -0.83 -2.39 18.60
C GLU A 115 -1.25 -1.74 17.27
N VAL A 116 -0.64 -2.21 16.18
CA VAL A 116 -0.97 -1.79 14.83
C VAL A 116 -1.86 -2.83 14.19
N GLY A 117 -3.14 -2.49 14.00
CA GLY A 117 -4.09 -3.30 13.25
C GLY A 117 -3.76 -3.30 11.76
N MET A 118 -3.37 -4.47 11.24
CA MET A 118 -3.00 -4.69 9.84
C MET A 118 -4.17 -5.34 9.09
N PRO A 119 -4.96 -4.56 8.33
CA PRO A 119 -6.20 -5.04 7.76
C PRO A 119 -5.98 -6.00 6.62
N SER A 120 -6.69 -7.13 6.66
CA SER A 120 -6.79 -8.05 5.53
C SER A 120 -7.74 -7.55 4.44
N SER A 121 -8.71 -6.68 4.76
CA SER A 121 -9.65 -6.13 3.80
C SER A 121 -10.23 -4.77 4.19
N LEU A 122 -11.04 -4.16 3.31
CA LEU A 122 -11.68 -2.88 3.59
C LEU A 122 -12.64 -3.01 4.76
N LYS A 123 -13.42 -4.10 4.82
CA LYS A 123 -14.31 -4.39 5.93
C LYS A 123 -13.56 -4.45 7.26
N SER A 124 -12.46 -5.20 7.34
CA SER A 124 -11.73 -5.32 8.61
C SER A 124 -11.04 -4.01 9.03
N LEU A 125 -10.58 -3.21 8.06
CA LEU A 125 -10.09 -1.85 8.33
C LEU A 125 -11.19 -0.97 8.93
N THR A 126 -12.38 -0.96 8.34
CA THR A 126 -13.51 -0.14 8.81
C THR A 126 -13.96 -0.58 10.19
N GLU A 127 -14.18 -1.88 10.41
CA GLU A 127 -14.62 -2.41 11.70
C GLU A 127 -13.62 -2.11 12.83
N TYR A 128 -12.32 -2.26 12.56
CA TYR A 128 -11.29 -1.94 13.53
C TYR A 128 -11.17 -0.44 13.78
N ALA A 129 -11.29 0.39 12.74
CA ALA A 129 -11.27 1.84 12.87
C ALA A 129 -12.43 2.33 13.77
N GLU A 130 -13.65 1.88 13.50
CA GLU A 130 -14.82 2.19 14.32
C GLU A 130 -14.65 1.72 15.77
N MET A 131 -14.11 0.52 15.96
CA MET A 131 -13.83 -0.01 17.30
C MET A 131 -12.83 0.86 18.05
N VAL A 132 -11.72 1.25 17.41
CA VAL A 132 -10.69 2.09 18.02
C VAL A 132 -11.21 3.49 18.34
N GLU A 133 -11.98 4.09 17.43
CA GLU A 133 -12.52 5.44 17.58
C GLU A 133 -13.56 5.55 18.68
N ASN A 134 -14.35 4.49 18.90
CA ASN A 134 -15.41 4.45 19.92
C ASN A 134 -14.91 4.02 21.31
N LYS A 135 -13.81 3.27 21.40
CA LYS A 135 -13.37 2.67 22.67
C LYS A 135 -12.18 3.36 23.34
N PHE A 136 -11.35 4.08 22.59
CA PHE A 136 -10.07 4.58 23.10
C PHE A 136 -9.97 6.09 23.00
N ASP A 137 -9.30 6.69 23.97
CA ASP A 137 -9.17 8.14 24.08
C ASP A 137 -8.13 8.68 23.10
N ILE A 138 -8.36 9.91 22.64
CA ILE A 138 -7.36 10.68 21.92
C ILE A 138 -6.35 11.18 22.94
N VAL A 139 -5.08 10.82 22.77
CA VAL A 139 -3.97 11.31 23.58
C VAL A 139 -2.94 12.01 22.71
N TYR A 140 -2.33 13.06 23.23
CA TYR A 140 -1.31 13.85 22.53
C TYR A 140 0.08 13.49 23.03
N VAL A 141 0.97 13.13 22.11
CA VAL A 141 2.37 12.85 22.40
C VAL A 141 3.14 14.17 22.36
N ARG A 142 3.79 14.53 23.48
CA ARG A 142 4.66 15.70 23.56
C ARG A 142 6.11 15.23 23.51
N GLU A 143 6.76 15.44 22.37
CA GLU A 143 8.19 15.21 22.21
C GLU A 143 8.97 16.48 22.55
N ALA A 144 10.05 16.38 23.33
CA ALA A 144 10.87 17.54 23.68
C ALA A 144 11.58 18.18 22.47
N THR A 145 11.82 17.41 21.41
CA THR A 145 12.56 17.82 20.21
C THR A 145 11.67 18.38 19.09
N TYR A 146 10.34 18.30 19.22
CA TYR A 146 9.41 18.76 18.19
C TYR A 146 8.40 19.76 18.77
N SER A 147 8.13 20.81 18.00
CA SER A 147 7.22 21.89 18.42
C SER A 147 5.75 21.50 18.39
N GLU A 148 5.36 20.54 17.54
CA GLU A 148 3.97 20.15 17.37
C GLU A 148 3.69 18.75 17.94
N PRO A 149 2.76 18.63 18.90
CA PRO A 149 2.30 17.33 19.35
C PRO A 149 1.49 16.65 18.25
N PHE A 150 1.61 15.33 18.15
CA PHE A 150 0.71 14.51 17.34
C PHE A 150 -0.18 13.69 18.25
N TRP A 151 -1.37 13.36 17.75
CA TRP A 151 -2.35 12.61 18.51
C TRP A 151 -2.39 11.15 18.07
N LEU A 152 -2.77 10.29 18.99
CA LEU A 152 -2.98 8.86 18.77
C LEU A 152 -4.12 8.37 19.67
N ARG A 153 -4.59 7.14 19.46
CA ARG A 153 -5.63 6.52 20.29
C ARG A 153 -4.98 5.58 21.29
N ALA A 154 -5.26 5.74 22.57
CA ALA A 154 -4.64 4.93 23.61
C ALA A 154 -5.57 4.67 24.79
N GLN A 155 -5.18 3.69 25.59
CA GLN A 155 -5.76 3.42 26.90
C GLN A 155 -4.66 3.10 27.90
N ILE A 156 -4.92 3.38 29.16
CA ILE A 156 -4.07 2.95 30.27
C ILE A 156 -4.61 1.60 30.77
N VAL A 157 -3.75 0.60 30.87
CA VAL A 157 -4.09 -0.72 31.41
C VAL A 157 -3.39 -0.91 32.75
N GLY A 158 -4.18 -1.07 33.81
CA GLY A 158 -3.68 -0.99 35.18
C GLY A 158 -3.21 0.43 35.51
N ASP A 159 -2.22 0.55 36.41
CA ASP A 159 -1.77 1.88 36.88
C ASP A 159 -0.63 2.48 36.05
N ASP A 160 0.04 1.68 35.21
CA ASP A 160 1.39 2.06 34.74
C ASP A 160 1.75 1.52 33.34
N ARG A 161 0.78 1.07 32.54
CA ARG A 161 1.02 0.65 31.14
C ARG A 161 0.13 1.40 30.18
N LEU A 162 0.72 1.90 29.11
CA LEU A 162 0.03 2.58 28.01
C LEU A 162 -0.05 1.63 26.82
N ILE A 163 -1.27 1.37 26.34
CA ILE A 163 -1.49 0.64 25.09
C ILE A 163 -2.04 1.60 24.04
N ILE A 164 -1.28 1.75 22.96
CA ILE A 164 -1.62 2.57 21.80
C ILE A 164 -2.25 1.68 20.74
N HIS A 165 -3.40 2.09 20.22
CA HIS A 165 -4.12 1.41 19.16
C HIS A 165 -4.05 2.24 17.89
N GLU A 166 -3.44 1.67 16.84
CA GLU A 166 -3.26 2.37 15.57
C GLU A 166 -3.62 1.46 14.39
N PHE A 167 -3.97 2.07 13.27
CA PHE A 167 -4.24 1.37 12.02
C PHE A 167 -3.88 2.28 10.85
N PRO A 168 -3.51 1.74 9.68
CA PRO A 168 -3.06 2.55 8.54
C PRO A 168 -4.20 3.33 7.88
N ARG A 169 -4.63 4.45 8.47
CA ARG A 169 -5.67 5.38 7.95
C ARG A 169 -5.43 5.79 6.50
N THR A 170 -4.17 5.82 6.08
CA THR A 170 -3.78 6.11 4.70
C THR A 170 -4.43 5.18 3.68
N LEU A 171 -4.83 3.96 4.06
CA LEU A 171 -5.50 3.01 3.17
C LEU A 171 -6.91 3.49 2.75
N PHE A 172 -7.59 4.30 3.56
CA PHE A 172 -8.88 4.90 3.16
C PHE A 172 -8.74 5.85 1.95
N SER A 173 -7.54 6.39 1.71
CA SER A 173 -7.27 7.24 0.55
C SER A 173 -7.25 6.48 -0.79
N LEU A 174 -7.15 5.15 -0.77
CA LEU A 174 -7.10 4.32 -1.99
C LEU A 174 -8.33 4.52 -2.88
N SER A 175 -9.50 4.75 -2.28
CA SER A 175 -10.73 5.08 -3.00
C SER A 175 -10.60 6.30 -3.92
N ARG A 176 -9.74 7.28 -3.56
CA ARG A 176 -9.50 8.49 -4.35
C ARG A 176 -8.63 8.23 -5.58
N TYR A 177 -7.67 7.32 -5.47
CA TYR A 177 -6.70 7.00 -6.52
C TYR A 177 -7.16 5.84 -7.43
N LEU A 178 -7.94 4.92 -6.89
CA LEU A 178 -8.44 3.71 -7.56
C LEU A 178 -9.98 3.73 -7.60
N LYS A 179 -10.55 4.87 -8.03
CA LYS A 179 -12.00 5.11 -8.00
C LYS A 179 -12.77 3.90 -8.55
N ASP A 180 -12.46 3.46 -9.77
CA ASP A 180 -13.17 2.35 -10.42
C ASP A 180 -13.11 1.01 -9.64
N ASP A 181 -12.04 0.77 -8.89
CA ASP A 181 -11.89 -0.45 -8.08
C ASP A 181 -12.60 -0.39 -6.73
N PHE A 182 -12.96 0.82 -6.28
CA PHE A 182 -13.58 1.12 -4.99
C PHE A 182 -14.99 1.75 -5.10
N LEU A 183 -15.55 1.85 -6.32
CA LEU A 183 -16.89 2.42 -6.56
C LEU A 183 -18.01 1.56 -5.95
N ASP A 184 -17.88 0.25 -6.04
CA ASP A 184 -18.84 -0.72 -5.48
C ASP A 184 -18.21 -1.40 -4.26
N GLN A 185 -18.98 -1.52 -3.17
CA GLN A 185 -18.51 -2.07 -1.91
C GLN A 185 -18.03 -3.52 -2.06
N HIS A 186 -18.71 -4.35 -2.86
CA HIS A 186 -18.31 -5.73 -3.07
C HIS A 186 -17.00 -5.83 -3.88
N MET A 187 -16.86 -5.02 -4.94
CA MET A 187 -15.59 -4.91 -5.66
C MET A 187 -14.46 -4.33 -4.79
N ALA A 188 -14.75 -3.31 -3.99
CA ALA A 188 -13.79 -2.67 -3.09
C ALA A 188 -13.20 -3.69 -2.11
N GLU A 189 -14.07 -4.49 -1.49
CA GLU A 189 -13.69 -5.55 -0.56
C GLU A 189 -12.83 -6.65 -1.21
N LYS A 190 -13.14 -7.02 -2.45
CA LYS A 190 -12.33 -7.99 -3.20
C LYS A 190 -10.96 -7.41 -3.57
N ASN A 191 -10.94 -6.18 -4.05
CA ASN A 191 -9.73 -5.51 -4.55
C ASN A 191 -8.80 -5.10 -3.40
N SER A 192 -9.35 -4.68 -2.26
CA SER A 192 -8.59 -4.27 -1.08
C SER A 192 -7.69 -5.38 -0.58
N LYS A 193 -8.14 -6.64 -0.56
CA LYS A 193 -7.33 -7.80 -0.12
C LYS A 193 -5.97 -7.87 -0.82
N LYS A 194 -5.95 -7.67 -2.13
CA LYS A 194 -4.72 -7.70 -2.93
C LYS A 194 -3.86 -6.45 -2.75
N ILE A 195 -4.49 -5.29 -2.63
CA ILE A 195 -3.75 -4.02 -2.47
C ILE A 195 -3.14 -3.95 -1.06
N TYR A 196 -3.89 -4.38 -0.05
CA TYR A 196 -3.47 -4.38 1.35
C TYR A 196 -2.35 -5.39 1.56
N SER A 197 -2.33 -6.53 0.87
CA SER A 197 -1.19 -7.45 0.94
C SER A 197 0.10 -6.83 0.40
N PHE A 198 0.06 -6.01 -0.65
CA PHE A 198 1.23 -5.25 -1.10
C PHE A 198 1.69 -4.23 -0.06
N PHE A 199 0.75 -3.51 0.57
CA PHE A 199 1.06 -2.58 1.66
C PHE A 199 1.74 -3.31 2.83
N GLN A 200 1.15 -4.39 3.31
CA GLN A 200 1.67 -5.17 4.45
C GLN A 200 3.05 -5.75 4.14
N HIS A 201 3.25 -6.29 2.93
CA HIS A 201 4.56 -6.79 2.52
C HIS A 201 5.62 -5.69 2.53
N LYS A 202 5.28 -4.47 2.08
CA LYS A 202 6.21 -3.35 2.13
C LYS A 202 6.50 -2.87 3.55
N ILE A 203 5.50 -2.85 4.43
CA ILE A 203 5.72 -2.58 5.86
C ILE A 203 6.69 -3.59 6.46
N GLU A 204 6.53 -4.87 6.16
CA GLU A 204 7.45 -5.90 6.66
C GLU A 204 8.88 -5.70 6.17
N GLN A 205 9.05 -5.41 4.87
CA GLN A 205 10.38 -5.06 4.32
C GLN A 205 11.01 -3.88 5.07
N LEU A 206 10.26 -2.81 5.31
CA LEU A 206 10.74 -1.63 6.04
C LEU A 206 11.07 -1.96 7.50
N ARG A 207 10.30 -2.81 8.17
CA ARG A 207 10.60 -3.25 9.55
C ARG A 207 11.90 -4.02 9.64
N ILE A 208 12.18 -4.86 8.64
CA ILE A 208 13.44 -5.62 8.55
C ILE A 208 14.60 -4.67 8.27
N GLU A 209 14.44 -3.79 7.28
CA GLU A 209 15.45 -2.79 6.89
C GLU A 209 15.86 -1.88 8.06
N TYR A 210 14.89 -1.39 8.83
CA TYR A 210 15.12 -0.48 9.97
C TYR A 210 15.17 -1.21 11.32
N SER A 211 15.31 -2.53 11.34
CA SER A 211 15.28 -3.34 12.57
C SER A 211 16.32 -2.93 13.61
N SER A 212 17.45 -2.38 13.16
CA SER A 212 18.51 -1.83 14.01
C SER A 212 18.23 -0.41 14.52
N GLU A 213 17.16 0.24 14.08
CA GLU A 213 16.79 1.62 14.45
C GLU A 213 15.49 1.70 15.25
N ILE A 214 14.59 0.72 15.10
CA ILE A 214 13.27 0.72 15.75
C ILE A 214 13.12 -0.37 16.80
N SER A 215 12.29 -0.13 17.81
CA SER A 215 11.91 -1.12 18.83
C SER A 215 10.86 -2.10 18.27
N ASN A 216 11.30 -3.15 17.58
CA ASN A 216 10.40 -4.14 16.98
C ASN A 216 9.60 -4.98 18.00
N ASP A 217 10.11 -5.11 19.23
CA ASP A 217 9.48 -5.81 20.35
C ASP A 217 8.24 -5.09 20.91
N ARG A 218 8.15 -3.77 20.71
CA ARG A 218 7.06 -2.92 21.24
C ARG A 218 6.04 -2.51 20.19
N LEU A 219 6.38 -2.67 18.92
CA LEU A 219 5.51 -2.44 17.78
C LEU A 219 4.91 -3.77 17.32
N ILE A 220 3.71 -4.08 17.82
CA ILE A 220 3.01 -5.33 17.55
C ILE A 220 2.07 -5.13 16.37
N PHE A 221 2.38 -5.77 15.25
CA PHE A 221 1.53 -5.76 14.06
C PHE A 221 0.56 -6.94 14.13
N ARG A 222 -0.73 -6.67 14.34
CA ARG A 222 -1.76 -7.71 14.48
C ARG A 222 -2.59 -7.80 13.20
N PRO A 223 -2.78 -9.00 12.62
CA PRO A 223 -3.75 -9.15 11.55
C PRO A 223 -5.15 -8.87 12.09
N ILE A 224 -5.93 -8.07 11.35
CA ILE A 224 -7.33 -7.73 11.65
C ILE A 224 -8.24 -8.00 10.44
#